data_AF-A0A9P1A664-F1
#
_entry.id   AF-A0A9P1A664-F1
#
_cell.length_a   1.000
_cell.length_b   1.000
_cell.length_c   1.000
_cell.angle_alpha   90.00
_cell.angle_beta   90.00
_cell.angle_gamma   90.00
#
_symmetry.space_group_name_H-M   'P 1'
#
loop_
_entity.id
_entity.type
_entity.pdbx_description
1 polymer ?
#
loop_
_entity_poly.entity_id
_entity_poly.type
_entity_poly.pdbx_seq_one_letter_code
_entity_poly.pdbx_strand_id
1 'polypeptide(L)'
;MQAVRPFPLLRLTPELAKIVFRHFDTFQILNLSFCSQKVQNVVKDLGLFPDGWIESKNEWLEMRIVRHDRNETLRVIVKAVGLLEMYLPDSETLKPSIEKRSLRGFDFFTSSEIHETSSGRKEHVWRAFWPNEQIGFEVILDHFKEILDSSEFDCQVENYLTSKMKLANEKPPFKLLQLPFLCSQAALRMIDITGLFDLSLCSKRAANLVRTLKRKALRLYLGVDKQNQYIVHLSVPPYRHPLCKFAVRDMKDCEGSVHELDKRSIGGTTVPSWISVEHGLVTYWNDQLEGLKRVAEHLKHLLKCSSYFSLLLDCSKSSSVSRFSVLTQDVDDDLPAVILPYAEKVTEFFNCGLMTSDEFRYSPAAYNGIAFCSSSSRWLMLDDVFRINCPSVQFLKNKKNITNADMNAFVKKWLRTANSKLRSLVVHIEDMNAVEITRDLEGVWRDSDTVRVFDCPPPNNHFRIRGGFDMNKNGVTATLNCAHVEKYPVIVLAVWTNGECF
;
A
#
# COMPACT_ATOMS: atom_id res chain seq x y z
N MET A 1 11.61 15.14 14.73
CA MET A 1 12.51 14.63 13.67
C MET A 1 13.24 15.83 13.08
N GLN A 2 14.56 15.94 13.30
CA GLN A 2 15.36 16.97 12.65
C GLN A 2 15.38 16.71 11.14
N ALA A 3 15.09 17.73 10.34
CA ALA A 3 15.23 17.67 8.89
C ALA A 3 16.69 17.33 8.55
N VAL A 4 16.91 16.22 7.85
CA VAL A 4 18.20 15.91 7.25
C VAL A 4 18.56 17.07 6.34
N ARG A 5 19.56 17.86 6.72
CA ARG A 5 20.04 18.97 5.89
C ARG A 5 20.52 18.36 4.57
N PRO A 6 20.13 18.90 3.39
CA PRO A 6 20.61 18.40 2.12
C PRO A 6 22.14 18.45 2.09
N PHE A 7 22.75 17.40 1.52
CA PHE A 7 24.19 17.21 1.42
C PHE A 7 24.88 18.50 0.91
N PRO A 8 25.95 19.01 1.57
CA PRO A 8 26.54 20.32 1.26
C PRO A 8 26.97 20.50 -0.22
N LEU A 9 27.31 19.39 -0.88
CA LEU A 9 27.76 19.34 -2.28
C LEU A 9 26.69 19.82 -3.28
N LEU A 10 25.39 19.64 -2.99
CA LEU A 10 24.31 20.01 -3.91
C LEU A 10 24.04 21.53 -3.96
N ARG A 11 24.60 22.28 -3.01
CA ARG A 11 24.53 23.75 -2.94
C ARG A 11 25.63 24.46 -3.71
N LEU A 12 26.62 23.72 -4.22
CA LEU A 12 27.68 24.30 -5.04
C LEU A 12 27.11 24.88 -6.34
N THR A 13 27.74 25.94 -6.83
CA THR A 13 27.54 26.42 -8.20
C THR A 13 28.06 25.35 -9.18
N PRO A 14 27.54 25.27 -10.42
CA PRO A 14 28.01 24.31 -11.41
C PRO A 14 29.54 24.29 -11.57
N GLU A 15 30.19 25.44 -11.51
CA GLU A 15 31.62 25.66 -11.68
C GLU A 15 32.43 25.08 -10.52
N LEU A 16 31.95 25.26 -9.28
CA LEU A 16 32.57 24.65 -8.11
C LEU A 16 32.30 23.14 -8.05
N ALA A 17 31.11 22.70 -8.45
CA ALA A 17 30.78 21.28 -8.55
C ALA A 17 31.68 20.58 -9.59
N LYS A 18 31.99 21.24 -10.72
CA LYS A 18 32.93 20.75 -11.74
C LYS A 18 34.33 20.50 -11.15
N ILE A 19 34.84 21.44 -10.34
CA ILE A 19 36.15 21.30 -9.68
C ILE A 19 36.13 20.13 -8.68
N VAL A 20 35.09 20.04 -7.86
CA VAL A 20 34.98 18.98 -6.83
C VAL A 20 34.82 17.60 -7.47
N PHE A 21 33.97 17.45 -8.49
CA PHE A 21 33.71 16.16 -9.13
C PHE A 21 34.92 15.62 -9.89
N ARG A 22 35.84 16.47 -10.35
CA ARG A 22 37.12 16.01 -10.92
C ARG A 22 37.97 15.21 -9.93
N HIS A 23 37.75 15.39 -8.62
CA HIS A 23 38.45 14.63 -7.59
C HIS A 23 37.80 13.28 -7.26
N PHE A 24 36.52 13.08 -7.64
CA PHE A 24 35.76 11.88 -7.33
C PHE A 24 36.12 10.75 -8.28
N ASP A 25 35.99 9.50 -7.82
CA ASP A 25 36.09 8.33 -8.69
C ASP A 25 34.84 8.16 -9.57
N THR A 26 34.96 7.34 -10.60
CA THR A 26 33.88 7.10 -11.58
C THR A 26 32.58 6.62 -10.92
N PHE A 27 32.68 5.78 -9.88
CA PHE A 27 31.54 5.26 -9.15
C PHE A 27 30.85 6.33 -8.30
N GLN A 28 31.61 7.18 -7.62
CA GLN A 28 31.10 8.29 -6.82
C GLN A 28 30.40 9.34 -7.68
N ILE A 29 30.93 9.64 -8.86
CA ILE A 29 30.31 10.56 -9.83
C ILE A 29 28.99 9.99 -10.33
N LEU A 30 28.97 8.71 -10.71
CA LEU A 30 27.74 8.05 -11.12
C LEU A 30 26.71 8.02 -9.98
N ASN A 31 27.13 7.68 -8.77
CA ASN A 31 26.25 7.67 -7.60
C ASN A 31 25.58 9.02 -7.35
N LEU A 32 26.35 10.11 -7.47
CA LEU A 32 25.82 11.46 -7.31
C LEU A 32 24.87 11.85 -8.43
N SER A 33 25.09 11.36 -9.66
CA SER A 33 24.19 11.64 -10.80
C SER A 33 22.76 11.16 -10.54
N PHE A 34 22.57 10.11 -9.75
CA PHE A 34 21.23 9.62 -9.36
C PHE A 34 20.52 10.50 -8.32
N CYS A 35 21.23 11.43 -7.66
CA CYS A 35 20.67 12.20 -6.55
C CYS A 35 19.81 13.40 -7.00
N SER A 36 20.12 14.02 -8.15
CA SER A 36 19.33 15.16 -8.66
C SER A 36 19.65 15.49 -10.12
N GLN A 37 18.66 16.05 -10.84
CA GLN A 37 18.83 16.56 -12.21
C GLN A 37 19.96 17.60 -12.33
N LYS A 38 20.12 18.45 -11.31
CA LYS A 38 21.20 19.46 -11.26
C LYS A 38 22.58 18.80 -11.34
N VAL A 39 22.80 17.71 -10.59
CA VAL A 39 24.06 16.98 -10.61
C VAL A 39 24.24 16.26 -11.94
N GLN A 40 23.19 15.65 -12.47
CA GLN A 40 23.23 14.98 -13.77
C GLN A 40 23.71 15.92 -14.88
N ASN A 41 23.18 17.15 -14.93
CA ASN A 41 23.61 18.16 -15.90
C ASN A 41 25.09 18.56 -15.70
N VAL A 42 25.55 18.67 -14.45
CA VAL A 42 26.97 18.94 -14.16
C VAL A 42 27.87 17.79 -14.60
N VAL A 43 27.45 16.53 -14.40
CA VAL A 43 28.19 15.35 -14.86
C VAL A 43 28.24 15.30 -16.39
N LYS A 44 27.12 15.59 -17.06
CA LYS A 44 27.05 15.71 -18.52
C LYS A 44 28.03 16.77 -19.04
N ASP A 45 27.98 17.98 -18.49
CA ASP A 45 28.85 19.10 -18.85
C ASP A 45 30.36 18.82 -18.67
N LEU A 46 30.72 17.89 -17.78
CA LEU A 46 32.11 17.56 -17.52
C LEU A 46 32.71 16.66 -18.60
N GLY A 47 31.91 15.96 -19.40
CA GLY A 47 32.38 15.07 -20.46
C GLY A 47 33.33 13.98 -19.98
N LEU A 48 33.17 13.49 -18.74
CA LEU A 48 34.13 12.56 -18.10
C LEU A 48 34.08 11.14 -18.67
N PHE A 49 33.04 10.83 -19.43
CA PHE A 49 32.74 9.48 -19.91
C PHE A 49 32.63 9.48 -21.44
N PRO A 50 33.74 9.69 -22.15
CA PRO A 50 33.72 9.78 -23.61
C PRO A 50 33.36 8.44 -24.26
N ASP A 51 33.70 7.32 -23.63
CA ASP A 51 33.52 5.98 -24.19
C ASP A 51 32.67 5.12 -23.25
N GLY A 52 31.53 4.68 -23.77
CA GLY A 52 30.67 3.70 -23.15
C GLY A 52 30.20 2.68 -24.20
N TRP A 53 30.22 1.40 -23.87
CA TRP A 53 29.60 0.39 -24.71
C TRP A 53 28.71 -0.54 -23.90
N ILE A 54 27.71 -1.08 -24.60
CA ILE A 54 26.71 -1.99 -24.03
C ILE A 54 26.91 -3.37 -24.63
N GLU A 55 26.98 -4.37 -23.76
CA GLU A 55 26.94 -5.77 -24.15
C GLU A 55 25.73 -6.43 -23.47
N SER A 56 24.85 -7.02 -24.28
CA SER A 56 23.77 -7.85 -23.74
C SER A 56 24.22 -9.30 -23.65
N LYS A 57 24.02 -9.91 -22.48
CA LYS A 57 24.18 -11.35 -22.29
C LYS A 57 22.88 -11.89 -21.72
N ASN A 58 22.26 -12.88 -22.36
CA ASN A 58 21.02 -13.59 -22.00
C ASN A 58 20.12 -12.98 -20.90
N GLU A 59 20.56 -12.96 -19.63
CA GLU A 59 19.79 -12.57 -18.43
C GLU A 59 20.23 -11.26 -17.74
N TRP A 60 21.18 -10.50 -18.30
CA TRP A 60 21.65 -9.23 -17.74
C TRP A 60 22.16 -8.26 -18.82
N LEU A 61 22.05 -6.97 -18.53
CA LEU A 61 22.68 -5.91 -19.33
C LEU A 61 24.00 -5.53 -18.68
N GLU A 62 25.08 -5.62 -19.44
CA GLU A 62 26.41 -5.18 -19.00
C GLU A 62 26.76 -3.90 -19.76
N MET A 63 26.97 -2.81 -19.03
CA MET A 63 27.48 -1.56 -19.58
C MET A 63 28.87 -1.32 -19.03
N ARG A 64 29.80 -0.91 -19.90
CA ARG A 64 31.13 -0.50 -19.47
C ARG A 64 31.33 0.96 -19.80
N ILE A 65 31.73 1.71 -18.80
CA ILE A 65 32.01 3.14 -18.89
C ILE A 65 33.48 3.32 -18.57
N VAL A 66 34.21 3.90 -19.53
CA VAL A 66 35.65 4.12 -19.40
C VAL A 66 35.91 5.58 -19.16
N ARG A 67 36.74 5.84 -18.14
CA ARG A 67 37.22 7.16 -17.80
C ARG A 67 38.73 7.21 -18.05
N HIS A 68 39.11 7.79 -19.19
CA HIS A 68 40.49 7.75 -19.70
C HIS A 68 41.49 8.55 -18.87
N ASP A 69 41.09 9.70 -18.32
CA ASP A 69 41.97 10.56 -17.51
C ASP A 69 42.46 9.89 -16.22
N ARG A 70 41.77 8.85 -15.75
CA ARG A 70 42.12 8.09 -14.55
C ARG A 70 42.38 6.60 -14.77
N ASN A 71 42.34 6.13 -16.02
CA ASN A 71 42.42 4.71 -16.36
C ASN A 71 41.40 3.85 -15.57
N GLU A 72 40.23 4.40 -15.25
CA GLU A 72 39.18 3.72 -14.50
C GLU A 72 38.19 3.06 -15.46
N THR A 73 37.64 1.90 -15.06
CA THR A 73 36.48 1.32 -15.75
C THR A 73 35.41 0.99 -14.74
N LEU A 74 34.21 1.48 -15.02
CA LEU A 74 33.02 1.11 -14.29
C LEU A 74 32.21 0.15 -15.14
N ARG A 75 32.01 -1.04 -14.60
CA ARG A 75 31.15 -2.07 -15.15
C ARG A 75 29.83 -2.04 -14.40
N VAL A 76 28.78 -1.62 -15.10
CA VAL A 76 27.40 -1.59 -14.60
C VAL A 76 26.69 -2.84 -15.09
N ILE A 77 26.23 -3.67 -14.16
CA ILE A 77 25.47 -4.88 -14.45
C ILE A 77 24.05 -4.66 -13.95
N VAL A 78 23.10 -4.69 -14.87
CA VAL A 78 21.67 -4.57 -14.54
C VAL A 78 21.04 -5.93 -14.69
N LYS A 79 20.45 -6.44 -13.60
CA LYS A 79 19.74 -7.72 -13.57
C LYS A 79 18.30 -7.50 -13.11
N ALA A 80 17.35 -8.04 -13.85
CA ALA A 80 15.98 -8.14 -13.38
C ALA A 80 15.88 -9.22 -12.31
N VAL A 81 15.31 -8.86 -11.17
CA VAL A 81 15.05 -9.80 -10.09
C VAL A 81 13.55 -9.93 -9.99
N GLY A 82 13.02 -11.12 -10.28
CA GLY A 82 11.61 -11.37 -10.06
C GLY A 82 11.25 -11.07 -8.60
N LEU A 83 10.04 -10.53 -8.36
CA LEU A 83 9.54 -10.20 -7.02
C LEU A 83 9.75 -11.31 -5.96
N LEU A 84 9.86 -12.59 -6.36
CA LEU A 84 10.13 -13.71 -5.45
C LEU A 84 11.60 -13.84 -5.00
N GLU A 85 12.58 -13.46 -5.83
CA GLU A 85 14.00 -13.60 -5.49
C GLU A 85 14.49 -12.49 -4.54
N MET A 86 13.80 -11.34 -4.53
CA MET A 86 14.08 -10.24 -3.59
C MET A 86 13.68 -10.54 -2.14
N TYR A 87 12.96 -11.65 -1.89
CA TYR A 87 12.56 -12.10 -0.55
C TYR A 87 13.32 -13.36 -0.08
N LEU A 88 14.59 -13.52 -0.46
CA LEU A 88 15.46 -14.53 0.17
C LEU A 88 16.26 -13.91 1.33
N PRO A 89 15.88 -14.18 2.60
CA PRO A 89 16.89 -14.57 3.57
C PRO A 89 17.38 -15.98 3.17
N ASP A 90 18.64 -16.31 3.44
CA ASP A 90 19.27 -17.63 3.26
C ASP A 90 20.06 -17.88 1.96
N SER A 91 20.73 -16.86 1.41
CA SER A 91 22.00 -17.11 0.70
C SER A 91 23.12 -16.39 1.45
N GLU A 92 23.84 -17.12 2.31
CA GLU A 92 24.99 -16.62 3.08
C GLU A 92 26.16 -16.15 2.20
N THR A 93 26.07 -16.25 0.88
CA THR A 93 27.12 -15.92 -0.09
C THR A 93 26.98 -14.54 -0.76
N LEU A 94 25.91 -13.78 -0.50
CA LEU A 94 25.74 -12.42 -1.03
C LEU A 94 25.66 -11.39 0.11
N LYS A 95 26.80 -11.15 0.76
CA LYS A 95 27.02 -9.95 1.58
C LYS A 95 28.07 -9.05 0.93
N PRO A 96 27.67 -8.23 -0.05
CA PRO A 96 28.06 -6.82 -0.06
C PRO A 96 26.85 -5.96 0.35
N SER A 97 27.10 -4.79 0.93
CA SER A 97 26.08 -3.84 1.40
C SER A 97 25.07 -3.49 0.31
N ILE A 98 23.89 -4.10 0.35
CA ILE A 98 22.80 -3.79 -0.58
C ILE A 98 22.14 -2.48 -0.13
N GLU A 99 22.15 -1.47 -1.00
CA GLU A 99 21.51 -0.17 -0.74
C GLU A 99 20.21 -0.03 -1.54
N LYS A 100 19.15 0.47 -0.88
CA LYS A 100 17.92 0.86 -1.58
C LYS A 100 18.06 2.28 -2.13
N ARG A 101 17.76 2.47 -3.42
CA ARG A 101 17.85 3.75 -4.13
C ARG A 101 16.59 4.02 -4.93
N SER A 102 16.42 5.27 -5.37
CA SER A 102 15.29 5.70 -6.19
C SER A 102 15.79 6.54 -7.36
N LEU A 103 15.32 6.24 -8.58
CA LEU A 103 15.65 6.98 -9.79
C LEU A 103 14.35 7.24 -10.56
N ARG A 104 14.06 8.51 -10.88
CA ARG A 104 12.81 8.92 -11.56
C ARG A 104 11.53 8.37 -10.90
N GLY A 105 11.55 8.23 -9.57
CA GLY A 105 10.42 7.68 -8.78
C GLY A 105 10.38 6.15 -8.69
N PHE A 106 11.35 5.45 -9.28
CA PHE A 106 11.46 3.98 -9.23
C PHE A 106 12.47 3.53 -8.20
N ASP A 107 12.03 2.70 -7.25
CA ASP A 107 12.89 2.12 -6.24
C ASP A 107 13.62 0.87 -6.77
N PHE A 108 14.92 0.77 -6.47
CA PHE A 108 15.78 -0.34 -6.86
C PHE A 108 16.86 -0.61 -5.80
N PHE A 109 17.50 -1.76 -5.91
CA PHE A 109 18.57 -2.16 -4.99
C PHE A 109 19.90 -2.19 -5.72
N THR A 110 20.98 -1.82 -5.04
CA THR A 110 22.31 -1.79 -5.64
C THR A 110 23.33 -2.49 -4.75
N SER A 111 24.36 -3.06 -5.36
CA SER A 111 25.58 -3.49 -4.67
C SER A 111 26.80 -3.05 -5.47
N SER A 112 27.91 -2.76 -4.81
CA SER A 112 29.17 -2.44 -5.48
C SER A 112 30.34 -3.28 -4.97
N GLU A 113 31.27 -3.58 -5.87
CA GLU A 113 32.54 -4.24 -5.60
C GLU A 113 33.65 -3.52 -6.37
N ILE A 114 34.87 -3.55 -5.85
CA ILE A 114 36.06 -3.01 -6.53
C ILE A 114 37.04 -4.16 -6.71
N HIS A 115 37.44 -4.41 -7.95
CA HIS A 115 38.42 -5.40 -8.33
C HIS A 115 39.64 -4.70 -8.92
N GLU A 116 40.85 -5.15 -8.56
CA GLU A 116 42.08 -4.69 -9.19
C GLU A 116 42.55 -5.78 -10.16
N THR A 117 42.62 -5.44 -11.46
CA THR A 117 43.02 -6.41 -12.49
C THR A 117 44.52 -6.68 -12.41
N SER A 118 44.96 -7.80 -13.01
CA SER A 118 46.39 -8.12 -13.14
C SER A 118 47.20 -7.07 -13.91
N SER A 119 46.54 -6.13 -14.60
CA SER A 119 47.16 -4.98 -15.28
C SER A 119 47.23 -3.72 -14.42
N GLY A 120 46.89 -3.79 -13.12
CA GLY A 120 46.85 -2.63 -12.21
C GLY A 120 45.66 -1.69 -12.45
N ARG A 121 44.64 -2.13 -13.20
CA ARG A 121 43.45 -1.32 -13.49
C ARG A 121 42.40 -1.54 -12.40
N LYS A 122 41.80 -0.46 -11.91
CA LYS A 122 40.65 -0.54 -10.98
C LYS A 122 39.36 -0.74 -11.76
N GLU A 123 38.74 -1.89 -11.60
CA GLU A 123 37.42 -2.23 -12.14
C GLU A 123 36.38 -2.10 -11.02
N HIS A 124 35.50 -1.12 -11.16
CA HIS A 124 34.36 -0.98 -10.26
C HIS A 124 33.19 -1.77 -10.86
N VAL A 125 32.65 -2.72 -10.12
CA VAL A 125 31.47 -3.50 -10.53
C VAL A 125 30.28 -2.99 -9.74
N TRP A 126 29.34 -2.35 -10.43
CA TRP A 126 28.08 -1.89 -9.85
C TRP A 126 26.94 -2.76 -10.35
N ARG A 127 26.25 -3.44 -9.43
CA ARG A 127 25.09 -4.26 -9.75
C ARG A 127 23.83 -3.54 -9.30
N ALA A 128 22.83 -3.55 -10.17
CA ALA A 128 21.55 -2.93 -9.87
C ALA A 128 20.40 -3.89 -10.18
N PHE A 129 19.46 -3.98 -9.23
CA PHE A 129 18.42 -5.00 -9.14
C PHE A 129 17.05 -4.33 -9.12
N TRP A 130 16.22 -4.62 -10.12
CA TRP A 130 14.86 -4.07 -10.24
C TRP A 130 13.78 -5.13 -10.08
N PRO A 131 12.63 -4.79 -9.45
CA PRO A 131 11.48 -5.68 -9.34
C PRO A 131 10.78 -5.97 -10.68
N ASN A 132 10.95 -5.08 -11.68
CA ASN A 132 10.36 -5.20 -13.01
C ASN A 132 11.45 -5.02 -14.07
N GLU A 133 11.62 -6.04 -14.90
CA GLU A 133 12.65 -6.14 -15.92
C GLU A 133 12.59 -4.99 -16.94
N GLN A 134 11.43 -4.75 -17.55
CA GLN A 134 11.32 -3.77 -18.64
C GLN A 134 11.53 -2.33 -18.16
N ILE A 135 10.92 -1.97 -17.03
CA ILE A 135 10.96 -0.61 -16.50
C ILE A 135 12.35 -0.26 -15.95
N GLY A 136 13.01 -1.21 -15.27
CA GLY A 136 14.35 -0.99 -14.74
C GLY A 136 15.37 -0.74 -15.86
N PHE A 137 15.26 -1.49 -16.97
CA PHE A 137 16.16 -1.33 -18.10
C PHE A 137 15.98 0.02 -18.81
N GLU A 138 14.75 0.43 -19.12
CA GLU A 138 14.48 1.69 -19.82
C GLU A 138 14.94 2.91 -19.02
N VAL A 139 14.63 2.96 -17.73
CA VAL A 139 14.99 4.09 -16.85
C VAL A 139 16.50 4.26 -16.72
N ILE A 140 17.24 3.14 -16.65
CA ILE A 140 18.70 3.17 -16.58
C ILE A 140 19.30 3.61 -17.92
N LEU A 141 18.81 3.06 -19.03
CA LEU A 141 19.30 3.40 -20.36
C LEU A 141 19.11 4.89 -20.64
N ASP A 142 17.94 5.45 -20.32
CA ASP A 142 17.68 6.88 -20.47
C ASP A 142 18.63 7.72 -19.61
N HIS A 143 18.87 7.31 -18.36
CA HIS A 143 19.80 8.01 -17.47
C HIS A 143 21.22 8.02 -18.03
N PHE A 144 21.68 6.91 -18.60
CA PHE A 144 23.01 6.82 -19.23
C PHE A 144 23.09 7.56 -20.56
N LYS A 145 22.04 7.54 -21.39
CA LYS A 145 21.97 8.37 -22.60
C LYS A 145 22.16 9.85 -22.28
N GLU A 146 21.52 10.32 -21.22
CA GLU A 146 21.63 11.71 -20.78
C GLU A 146 23.05 12.07 -20.28
N ILE A 147 23.80 11.11 -19.74
CA ILE A 147 25.13 11.35 -19.18
C ILE A 147 26.26 11.17 -20.20
N LEU A 148 26.14 10.17 -21.08
CA LEU A 148 27.22 9.77 -21.98
C LEU A 148 27.31 10.61 -23.26
N ASP A 149 26.23 11.29 -23.66
CA ASP A 149 26.16 12.21 -24.82
C ASP A 149 26.90 11.68 -26.08
N SER A 150 26.82 10.37 -26.30
CA SER A 150 27.55 9.66 -27.35
C SER A 150 26.58 9.07 -28.36
N SER A 151 26.67 9.52 -29.61
CA SER A 151 25.88 8.99 -30.73
C SER A 151 26.17 7.51 -30.99
N GLU A 152 27.35 7.03 -30.61
CA GLU A 152 27.71 5.62 -30.68
C GLU A 152 26.97 4.80 -29.63
N PHE A 153 26.81 5.33 -28.41
CA PHE A 153 26.00 4.72 -27.36
C PHE A 153 24.52 4.65 -27.74
N ASP A 154 23.97 5.72 -28.32
CA ASP A 154 22.59 5.74 -28.81
C ASP A 154 22.34 4.67 -29.89
N CYS A 155 23.24 4.56 -30.86
CA CYS A 155 23.19 3.54 -31.90
C CYS A 155 23.25 2.11 -31.32
N GLN A 156 24.08 1.86 -30.30
CA GLN A 156 24.16 0.57 -29.63
C GLN A 156 22.88 0.23 -28.85
N VAL A 157 22.25 1.21 -28.18
CA VAL A 157 20.96 1.02 -27.50
C VAL A 157 19.86 0.71 -28.50
N GLU A 158 19.75 1.46 -29.59
CA GLU A 158 18.74 1.24 -30.63
C GLU A 158 18.90 -0.12 -31.31
N ASN A 159 20.13 -0.52 -31.62
CA ASN A 159 20.43 -1.84 -32.18
C ASN A 159 20.05 -2.96 -31.20
N TYR A 160 20.31 -2.77 -29.91
CA TYR A 160 19.91 -3.74 -28.88
C TYR A 160 18.38 -3.88 -28.78
N LEU A 161 17.65 -2.77 -28.66
CA LEU A 161 16.18 -2.77 -28.59
C LEU A 161 15.57 -3.41 -29.85
N THR A 162 16.10 -3.04 -31.02
CA THR A 162 15.68 -3.60 -32.31
C THR A 162 15.98 -5.11 -32.39
N SER A 163 17.13 -5.56 -31.90
CA SER A 163 17.50 -6.98 -31.88
C SER A 163 16.61 -7.80 -30.94
N LYS A 164 16.27 -7.29 -29.74
CA LYS A 164 15.34 -7.94 -28.81
C LYS A 164 13.93 -8.00 -29.36
N MET A 165 13.44 -6.92 -29.99
CA MET A 165 12.14 -6.90 -30.65
C MET A 165 12.09 -7.87 -31.85
N LYS A 166 13.14 -7.92 -32.67
CA LYS A 166 13.26 -8.92 -33.76
C LYS A 166 13.30 -10.35 -33.24
N LEU A 167 14.11 -10.63 -32.21
CA LEU A 167 14.22 -11.97 -31.61
C LEU A 167 12.93 -12.42 -30.91
N ALA A 168 12.14 -11.48 -30.36
CA ALA A 168 10.82 -11.74 -29.79
C ALA A 168 9.75 -12.01 -30.87
N ASN A 169 9.83 -11.33 -32.01
CA ASN A 169 8.90 -11.49 -33.14
C ASN A 169 9.22 -12.71 -34.04
N GLU A 170 10.46 -13.18 -34.06
CA GLU A 170 10.88 -14.37 -34.83
C GLU A 170 10.50 -15.70 -34.15
N LYS A 171 10.24 -15.70 -32.84
CA LYS A 171 9.77 -16.90 -32.14
C LYS A 171 8.26 -17.04 -32.30
N PRO A 172 7.76 -18.24 -32.63
CA PRO A 172 6.33 -18.46 -32.70
C PRO A 172 5.69 -18.12 -31.34
N PRO A 173 4.52 -17.44 -31.31
CA PRO A 173 3.91 -16.99 -30.08
C PRO A 173 3.69 -18.19 -29.15
N PHE A 174 4.14 -18.06 -27.91
CA PHE A 174 4.00 -19.11 -26.91
C PHE A 174 2.52 -19.40 -26.69
N LYS A 175 2.09 -20.61 -27.07
CA LYS A 175 0.67 -20.99 -27.09
C LYS A 175 0.20 -21.39 -25.69
N LEU A 176 0.17 -20.43 -24.76
CA LEU A 176 -0.21 -20.62 -23.35
C LEU A 176 -1.52 -21.41 -23.18
N LEU A 177 -2.51 -21.12 -24.03
CA LEU A 177 -3.84 -21.75 -24.00
C LEU A 177 -3.88 -23.17 -24.60
N GLN A 178 -2.82 -23.61 -25.26
CA GLN A 178 -2.67 -24.96 -25.82
C GLN A 178 -1.87 -25.89 -24.92
N LEU A 179 -1.29 -25.38 -23.83
CA LEU A 179 -0.58 -26.22 -22.86
C LEU A 179 -1.55 -27.21 -22.19
N PRO A 180 -1.05 -28.39 -21.77
CA PRO A 180 -1.79 -29.26 -20.87
C PRO A 180 -2.19 -28.53 -19.58
N PHE A 181 -3.32 -28.94 -19.00
CA PHE A 181 -3.95 -28.23 -17.88
C PHE A 181 -3.00 -27.89 -16.72
N LEU A 182 -2.17 -28.85 -16.29
CA LEU A 182 -1.21 -28.63 -15.19
C LEU A 182 -0.12 -27.62 -15.55
N CYS A 183 0.38 -27.63 -16.79
CA CYS A 183 1.38 -26.69 -17.28
C CYS A 183 0.80 -25.28 -17.41
N SER A 184 -0.45 -25.14 -17.90
CA SER A 184 -1.15 -23.86 -17.90
C SER A 184 -1.32 -23.33 -16.47
N GLN A 185 -1.72 -24.16 -15.51
CA GLN A 185 -1.85 -23.72 -14.12
C GLN A 185 -0.53 -23.27 -13.52
N ALA A 186 0.56 -24.00 -13.77
CA ALA A 186 1.89 -23.62 -13.29
C ALA A 186 2.32 -22.27 -13.87
N ALA A 187 2.20 -22.09 -15.19
CA ALA A 187 2.53 -20.83 -15.87
C ALA A 187 1.69 -19.66 -15.33
N LEU A 188 0.38 -19.84 -15.22
CA LEU A 188 -0.54 -18.83 -14.71
C LEU A 188 -0.30 -18.49 -13.23
N ARG A 189 0.23 -19.41 -12.42
CA ARG A 189 0.60 -19.11 -11.03
C ARG A 189 1.75 -18.13 -10.92
N MET A 190 2.60 -18.01 -11.94
CA MET A 190 3.72 -17.06 -11.98
C MET A 190 3.29 -15.66 -12.41
N ILE A 191 2.10 -15.52 -13.02
CA ILE A 191 1.58 -14.21 -13.45
C ILE A 191 1.03 -13.46 -12.23
N ASP A 192 1.29 -12.16 -12.18
CA ASP A 192 0.76 -11.27 -11.16
C ASP A 192 -0.76 -11.07 -11.30
N ILE A 193 -1.40 -10.41 -10.34
CA ILE A 193 -2.87 -10.27 -10.36
C ILE A 193 -3.32 -9.37 -11.52
N THR A 194 -2.57 -8.32 -11.85
CA THR A 194 -2.87 -7.41 -12.95
C THR A 194 -2.81 -8.15 -14.29
N GLY A 195 -1.76 -8.94 -14.52
CA GLY A 195 -1.62 -9.75 -15.73
C GLY A 195 -2.68 -10.87 -15.82
N LEU A 196 -3.08 -11.47 -14.70
CA LEU A 196 -4.20 -12.42 -14.69
C LEU A 196 -5.54 -11.74 -15.00
N PHE A 197 -5.74 -10.51 -14.53
CA PHE A 197 -6.90 -9.70 -14.88
C PHE A 197 -6.89 -9.42 -16.39
N ASP A 198 -5.80 -8.90 -16.94
CA ASP A 198 -5.69 -8.61 -18.37
C ASP A 198 -5.89 -9.86 -19.24
N LEU A 199 -5.22 -10.97 -18.90
CA LEU A 199 -5.39 -12.24 -19.61
C LEU A 199 -6.86 -12.71 -19.62
N SER A 200 -7.57 -12.47 -18.53
CA SER A 200 -8.98 -12.86 -18.43
C SER A 200 -9.90 -12.03 -19.34
N LEU A 201 -9.51 -10.81 -19.71
CA LEU A 201 -10.26 -9.96 -20.63
C LEU A 201 -10.11 -10.43 -22.08
N CYS A 202 -9.06 -11.18 -22.42
CA CYS A 202 -8.79 -11.61 -23.80
C CYS A 202 -9.82 -12.61 -24.34
N SER A 203 -10.35 -13.52 -23.51
CA SER A 203 -11.37 -14.49 -23.94
C SER A 203 -12.07 -15.19 -22.78
N LYS A 204 -13.28 -15.72 -23.03
CA LYS A 204 -14.00 -16.59 -22.07
C LYS A 204 -13.17 -17.80 -21.64
N ARG A 205 -12.37 -18.38 -22.57
CA ARG A 205 -11.48 -19.52 -22.28
C ARG A 205 -10.37 -19.12 -21.31
N ALA A 206 -9.73 -17.98 -21.52
CA ALA A 206 -8.70 -17.46 -20.64
C ALA A 206 -9.25 -17.11 -19.24
N ALA A 207 -10.40 -16.43 -19.18
CA ALA A 207 -11.09 -16.16 -17.91
C ALA A 207 -11.40 -17.45 -17.12
N ASN A 208 -11.87 -18.48 -17.81
CA ASN A 208 -12.15 -19.78 -17.20
C ASN A 208 -10.89 -20.43 -16.61
N LEU A 209 -9.77 -20.38 -17.34
CA LEU A 209 -8.47 -20.89 -16.91
C LEU A 209 -7.97 -20.18 -15.65
N VAL A 210 -7.99 -18.84 -15.64
CA VAL A 210 -7.61 -18.03 -14.46
C VAL A 210 -8.45 -18.41 -13.25
N ARG A 211 -9.76 -18.63 -13.43
CA ARG A 211 -10.68 -19.04 -12.35
C ARG A 211 -10.31 -20.39 -11.72
N THR A 212 -9.70 -21.30 -12.48
CA THR A 212 -9.30 -22.62 -11.96
C THR A 212 -8.15 -22.55 -10.96
N LEU A 213 -7.40 -21.44 -10.92
CA LEU A 213 -6.23 -21.29 -10.04
C LEU A 213 -6.59 -21.35 -8.56
N LYS A 214 -7.86 -21.08 -8.20
CA LYS A 214 -8.34 -21.07 -6.81
C LYS A 214 -7.34 -20.38 -5.86
N ARG A 215 -6.88 -19.17 -6.23
CA ARG A 215 -5.94 -18.41 -5.39
C ARG A 215 -6.55 -18.17 -4.00
N LYS A 216 -5.68 -18.03 -2.99
CA LYS A 216 -6.05 -17.82 -1.57
C LYS A 216 -7.14 -16.75 -1.42
N ALA A 217 -7.85 -16.79 -0.30
CA ALA A 217 -8.90 -15.82 0.06
C ALA A 217 -8.38 -14.37 0.01
N LEU A 218 -8.51 -13.75 -1.16
CA LEU A 218 -8.21 -12.34 -1.37
C LEU A 218 -9.41 -11.52 -0.90
N ARG A 219 -9.12 -10.37 -0.29
CA ARG A 219 -10.13 -9.36 0.03
C ARG A 219 -10.06 -8.26 -1.00
N LEU A 220 -11.22 -7.90 -1.51
CA LEU A 220 -11.41 -6.79 -2.43
C LEU A 220 -11.89 -5.59 -1.64
N TYR A 221 -11.18 -4.48 -1.77
CA TYR A 221 -11.45 -3.20 -1.13
C TYR A 221 -11.71 -2.14 -2.19
N LEU A 222 -12.62 -1.24 -1.89
CA LEU A 222 -12.93 -0.07 -2.71
C LEU A 222 -12.59 1.17 -1.90
N GLY A 223 -11.98 2.15 -2.53
CA GLY A 223 -11.60 3.40 -1.87
C GLY A 223 -11.53 4.56 -2.85
N VAL A 224 -11.27 5.73 -2.29
CA VAL A 224 -10.88 6.92 -3.04
C VAL A 224 -9.45 7.24 -2.60
N ASP A 225 -8.55 7.45 -3.56
CA ASP A 225 -7.16 7.79 -3.26
C ASP A 225 -6.98 9.28 -2.93
N LYS A 226 -5.73 9.69 -2.67
CA LYS A 226 -5.40 11.08 -2.30
C LYS A 226 -5.65 12.06 -3.44
N GLN A 227 -5.78 11.59 -4.67
CA GLN A 227 -6.08 12.38 -5.85
C GLN A 227 -7.59 12.36 -6.18
N ASN A 228 -8.44 11.96 -5.24
CA ASN A 228 -9.89 11.81 -5.43
C ASN A 228 -10.28 10.81 -6.53
N GLN A 229 -9.43 9.81 -6.81
CA GLN A 229 -9.72 8.78 -7.81
C GLN A 229 -10.28 7.52 -7.16
N TYR A 230 -11.30 6.95 -7.80
CA TYR A 230 -11.86 5.68 -7.35
C TYR A 230 -10.88 4.55 -7.60
N ILE A 231 -10.58 3.77 -6.57
CA ILE A 231 -9.63 2.66 -6.64
C ILE A 231 -10.24 1.35 -6.13
N VAL A 232 -10.02 0.27 -6.87
CA VAL A 232 -10.19 -1.10 -6.37
C VAL A 232 -8.81 -1.61 -5.95
N HIS A 233 -8.66 -2.14 -4.74
CA HIS A 233 -7.44 -2.80 -4.34
C HIS A 233 -7.68 -4.17 -3.74
N LEU A 234 -6.75 -5.09 -4.00
CA LEU A 234 -6.79 -6.45 -3.48
C LEU A 234 -5.72 -6.61 -2.41
N SER A 235 -6.04 -7.23 -1.28
CA SER A 235 -5.06 -7.60 -0.25
C SER A 235 -5.26 -9.02 0.27
N VAL A 236 -4.21 -9.58 0.87
CA VAL A 236 -4.27 -10.85 1.61
C VAL A 236 -4.43 -10.54 3.09
N PRO A 237 -5.45 -11.07 3.77
CA PRO A 237 -5.53 -10.98 5.24
C PRO A 237 -4.29 -11.60 5.91
N PRO A 238 -3.81 -11.06 7.04
CA PRO A 238 -4.27 -9.87 7.76
C PRO A 238 -3.66 -8.54 7.24
N TYR A 239 -2.86 -8.57 6.17
CA TYR A 239 -2.08 -7.44 5.71
C TYR A 239 -2.93 -6.37 5.00
N ARG A 240 -2.69 -5.10 5.36
CA ARG A 240 -3.34 -3.92 4.76
C ARG A 240 -2.64 -3.39 3.52
N HIS A 241 -1.47 -3.91 3.15
CA HIS A 241 -0.79 -3.49 1.93
C HIS A 241 -1.47 -4.09 0.70
N PRO A 242 -1.84 -3.27 -0.30
CA PRO A 242 -2.48 -3.76 -1.50
C PRO A 242 -1.48 -4.58 -2.32
N LEU A 243 -1.84 -5.82 -2.67
CA LEU A 243 -1.12 -6.62 -3.65
C LEU A 243 -1.24 -6.05 -5.07
N CYS A 244 -2.35 -5.40 -5.34
CA CYS A 244 -2.72 -4.88 -6.64
C CYS A 244 -3.75 -3.77 -6.46
N LYS A 245 -3.67 -2.75 -7.32
CA LYS A 245 -4.62 -1.66 -7.41
C LYS A 245 -5.19 -1.61 -8.84
N PHE A 246 -6.38 -1.05 -8.97
CA PHE A 246 -7.04 -0.71 -10.21
C PHE A 246 -7.66 0.66 -10.03
N ALA A 247 -7.25 1.65 -10.82
CA ALA A 247 -7.82 2.99 -10.77
C ALA A 247 -8.91 3.19 -11.83
N VAL A 248 -9.94 3.92 -11.43
CA VAL A 248 -11.09 4.27 -12.25
C VAL A 248 -11.18 5.79 -12.29
N ARG A 249 -10.97 6.35 -13.48
CA ARG A 249 -10.89 7.79 -13.74
C ARG A 249 -12.04 8.26 -14.62
N ASP A 250 -12.30 9.56 -14.59
CA ASP A 250 -13.34 10.17 -15.42
C ASP A 250 -12.85 10.20 -16.87
N MET A 251 -13.73 9.99 -17.85
CA MET A 251 -13.39 10.06 -19.26
C MET A 251 -12.78 11.42 -19.65
N LYS A 252 -13.14 12.51 -18.97
CA LYS A 252 -12.54 13.84 -19.21
C LYS A 252 -11.04 13.88 -18.93
N ASP A 253 -10.57 13.07 -17.99
CA ASP A 253 -9.13 12.97 -17.67
C ASP A 253 -8.35 12.22 -18.77
N CYS A 254 -9.04 11.60 -19.73
CA CYS A 254 -8.44 10.88 -20.85
C CYS A 254 -7.80 11.83 -21.86
N GLU A 255 -8.39 13.01 -22.09
CA GLU A 255 -7.94 13.97 -23.12
C GLU A 255 -6.59 14.63 -22.76
N GLY A 256 -6.22 14.64 -21.48
CA GLY A 256 -4.92 15.13 -20.98
C GLY A 256 -3.89 14.02 -20.72
N SER A 257 -4.17 12.77 -21.10
CA SER A 257 -3.25 11.66 -20.85
C SER A 257 -2.03 11.74 -21.76
N VAL A 258 -0.83 11.70 -21.16
CA VAL A 258 0.46 11.60 -21.89
C VAL A 258 0.78 10.13 -22.24
N HIS A 259 0.03 9.18 -21.70
CA HIS A 259 0.25 7.74 -21.91
C HIS A 259 -0.48 7.23 -23.14
N GLU A 260 0.15 6.30 -23.86
CA GLU A 260 -0.51 5.54 -24.92
C GLU A 260 -1.61 4.65 -24.33
N LEU A 261 -2.83 4.79 -24.85
CA LEU A 261 -4.02 4.16 -24.28
C LEU A 261 -4.43 2.93 -25.09
N ASP A 262 -4.54 1.80 -24.39
CA ASP A 262 -5.16 0.58 -24.89
C ASP A 262 -6.68 0.64 -24.74
N LYS A 263 -7.38 -0.11 -25.59
CA LYS A 263 -8.81 -0.38 -25.44
C LYS A 263 -9.04 -1.74 -24.80
N ARG A 264 -9.69 -1.78 -23.64
CA ARG A 264 -10.05 -3.02 -22.93
C ARG A 264 -11.57 -3.17 -22.85
N SER A 265 -12.10 -4.37 -23.07
CA SER A 265 -13.52 -4.66 -22.87
C SER A 265 -13.74 -5.26 -21.49
N ILE A 266 -14.34 -4.49 -20.58
CA ILE A 266 -14.58 -4.87 -19.18
C ILE A 266 -16.08 -4.94 -18.95
N GLY A 267 -16.58 -6.14 -18.65
CA GLY A 267 -18.03 -6.36 -18.47
C GLY A 267 -18.86 -6.02 -19.70
N GLY A 268 -18.30 -6.05 -20.91
CA GLY A 268 -19.01 -5.69 -22.15
C GLY A 268 -18.92 -4.22 -22.54
N THR A 269 -18.30 -3.37 -21.73
CA THR A 269 -18.02 -1.98 -22.06
C THR A 269 -16.55 -1.84 -22.48
N THR A 270 -16.31 -1.29 -23.66
CA THR A 270 -14.94 -1.00 -24.13
C THR A 270 -14.50 0.37 -23.62
N VAL A 271 -13.40 0.40 -22.87
CA VAL A 271 -12.87 1.60 -22.22
C VAL A 271 -11.40 1.84 -22.55
N PRO A 272 -10.96 3.10 -22.64
CA PRO A 272 -9.54 3.44 -22.65
C PRO A 272 -8.88 3.05 -21.34
N SER A 273 -7.63 2.63 -21.41
CA SER A 273 -6.90 2.11 -20.26
C SER A 273 -5.39 2.10 -20.48
N TRP A 274 -4.62 2.06 -19.40
CA TRP A 274 -3.17 1.88 -19.44
C TRP A 274 -2.68 1.23 -18.15
N ILE A 275 -1.44 0.73 -18.15
CA ILE A 275 -0.82 0.11 -16.98
C ILE A 275 0.07 1.14 -16.28
N SER A 276 -0.37 1.57 -15.10
CA SER A 276 0.36 2.41 -14.16
C SER A 276 1.19 1.59 -13.18
N VAL A 277 2.37 2.09 -12.85
CA VAL A 277 3.24 1.49 -11.84
C VAL A 277 2.70 1.72 -10.43
N GLU A 278 2.08 2.87 -10.18
CA GLU A 278 1.50 3.20 -8.87
C GLU A 278 0.14 2.51 -8.63
N HIS A 279 -0.68 2.43 -9.68
CA HIS A 279 -2.09 2.04 -9.59
C HIS A 279 -2.43 0.75 -10.32
N GLY A 280 -1.46 0.01 -10.86
CA GLY A 280 -1.75 -1.17 -11.67
C GLY A 280 -2.53 -0.79 -12.93
N LEU A 281 -3.72 -1.33 -13.12
CA LEU A 281 -4.53 -0.97 -14.29
C LEU A 281 -5.33 0.33 -14.04
N VAL A 282 -5.19 1.31 -14.91
CA VAL A 282 -6.00 2.53 -14.92
C VAL A 282 -7.00 2.46 -16.06
N THR A 283 -8.27 2.78 -15.79
CA THR A 283 -9.37 2.75 -16.78
C THR A 283 -10.18 4.04 -16.73
N TYR A 284 -10.64 4.50 -17.90
CA TYR A 284 -11.39 5.76 -18.05
C TYR A 284 -12.85 5.49 -18.39
N TRP A 285 -13.77 6.11 -17.66
CA TRP A 285 -15.21 5.84 -17.75
C TRP A 285 -16.03 7.12 -17.77
N ASN A 286 -17.10 7.14 -18.57
CA ASN A 286 -18.09 8.23 -18.55
C ASN A 286 -18.83 8.29 -17.21
N ASP A 287 -19.01 7.15 -16.58
CA ASP A 287 -19.52 7.00 -15.22
C ASP A 287 -18.50 6.18 -14.42
N GLN A 288 -17.72 6.88 -13.58
CA GLN A 288 -16.67 6.27 -12.74
C GLN A 288 -17.25 5.23 -11.78
N LEU A 289 -18.49 5.41 -11.36
CA LEU A 289 -19.15 4.52 -10.41
C LEU A 289 -19.52 3.20 -11.08
N GLU A 290 -20.05 3.26 -12.31
CA GLU A 290 -20.27 2.07 -13.13
C GLU A 290 -18.94 1.38 -13.46
N GLY A 291 -17.88 2.14 -13.76
CA GLY A 291 -16.55 1.59 -13.99
C GLY A 291 -16.01 0.82 -12.78
N LEU A 292 -16.14 1.41 -11.60
CA LEU A 292 -15.74 0.78 -10.33
C LEU A 292 -16.48 -0.53 -10.11
N LYS A 293 -17.80 -0.53 -10.34
CA LYS A 293 -18.64 -1.72 -10.23
C LYS A 293 -18.19 -2.82 -11.19
N ARG A 294 -18.00 -2.51 -12.48
CA ARG A 294 -17.60 -3.49 -13.51
C ARG A 294 -16.25 -4.12 -13.21
N VAL A 295 -15.26 -3.31 -12.81
CA VAL A 295 -13.93 -3.81 -12.42
C VAL A 295 -14.02 -4.71 -11.19
N ALA A 296 -14.76 -4.29 -10.17
CA ALA A 296 -14.92 -5.05 -8.93
C ALA A 296 -15.68 -6.38 -9.13
N GLU A 297 -16.75 -6.37 -9.92
CA GLU A 297 -17.51 -7.57 -10.28
C GLU A 297 -16.65 -8.58 -11.04
N HIS A 298 -15.84 -8.10 -11.99
CA HIS A 298 -14.92 -8.95 -12.74
C HIS A 298 -13.86 -9.58 -11.83
N LEU A 299 -13.24 -8.80 -10.94
CA LEU A 299 -12.27 -9.32 -9.96
C LEU A 299 -12.89 -10.34 -9.00
N LYS A 300 -14.11 -10.07 -8.51
CA LYS A 300 -14.86 -11.00 -7.66
C LYS A 300 -15.12 -12.32 -8.38
N HIS A 301 -15.52 -12.26 -9.65
CA HIS A 301 -15.75 -13.43 -10.48
C HIS A 301 -14.49 -14.26 -10.72
N LEU A 302 -13.34 -13.60 -10.94
CA LEU A 302 -12.07 -14.27 -11.22
C LEU A 302 -11.46 -14.94 -9.99
N LEU A 303 -11.43 -14.23 -8.86
CA LEU A 303 -10.60 -14.58 -7.72
C LEU A 303 -11.36 -15.21 -6.55
N LYS A 304 -12.68 -15.39 -6.68
CA LYS A 304 -13.56 -15.88 -5.60
C LYS A 304 -13.37 -15.11 -4.28
N CYS A 305 -13.12 -13.81 -4.36
CA CYS A 305 -12.91 -12.95 -3.20
C CYS A 305 -14.18 -12.88 -2.34
N SER A 306 -14.03 -12.95 -1.02
CA SER A 306 -15.08 -12.50 -0.10
C SER A 306 -15.18 -10.97 -0.22
N SER A 307 -16.34 -10.45 -0.58
CA SER A 307 -16.54 -9.00 -0.77
C SER A 307 -16.34 -8.25 0.55
N TYR A 308 -15.41 -7.30 0.55
CA TYR A 308 -15.33 -6.22 1.54
C TYR A 308 -15.86 -4.96 0.81
N PHE A 309 -17.18 -4.88 0.64
CA PHE A 309 -17.89 -3.85 -0.15
C PHE A 309 -18.54 -2.85 0.82
N SER A 310 -18.65 -1.53 0.58
CA SER A 310 -18.65 -0.76 -0.66
C SER A 310 -18.59 0.73 -0.31
N LEU A 311 -17.88 1.57 -1.06
CA LEU A 311 -18.10 3.00 -1.00
C LEU A 311 -19.36 3.32 -1.82
N LEU A 312 -20.42 3.81 -1.15
CA LEU A 312 -21.69 4.41 -1.63
C LEU A 312 -22.57 3.68 -2.68
N LEU A 313 -22.02 2.87 -3.56
CA LEU A 313 -22.69 2.48 -4.80
C LEU A 313 -23.69 1.33 -4.69
N ASP A 314 -23.43 0.37 -3.82
CA ASP A 314 -24.28 -0.81 -3.65
C ASP A 314 -25.24 -0.70 -2.46
N CYS A 315 -25.02 0.26 -1.56
CA CYS A 315 -25.89 0.45 -0.41
C CYS A 315 -27.29 0.95 -0.82
N SER A 316 -27.47 1.52 -2.01
CA SER A 316 -28.79 1.97 -2.48
C SER A 316 -29.69 0.80 -2.93
N LYS A 317 -29.12 -0.30 -3.44
CA LYS A 317 -29.87 -1.45 -4.00
C LYS A 317 -29.81 -2.72 -3.16
N SER A 318 -28.79 -2.89 -2.31
CA SER A 318 -28.72 -4.04 -1.40
C SER A 318 -29.56 -3.82 -0.15
N SER A 319 -30.26 -4.88 0.30
CA SER A 319 -31.00 -4.88 1.57
C SER A 319 -30.09 -4.96 2.80
N SER A 320 -28.84 -5.43 2.65
CA SER A 320 -27.86 -5.51 3.73
C SER A 320 -26.41 -5.51 3.22
N VAL A 321 -25.47 -5.04 4.05
CA VAL A 321 -24.04 -4.98 3.78
C VAL A 321 -23.29 -5.60 4.96
N SER A 322 -22.41 -6.58 4.72
CA SER A 322 -21.66 -7.22 5.82
C SER A 322 -20.71 -6.25 6.51
N ARG A 323 -19.81 -5.58 5.78
CA ARG A 323 -18.83 -4.64 6.37
C ARG A 323 -18.66 -3.40 5.53
N PHE A 324 -18.77 -2.22 6.11
CA PHE A 324 -18.63 -0.94 5.43
C PHE A 324 -17.46 -0.16 6.03
N SER A 325 -16.61 0.43 5.20
CA SER A 325 -15.49 1.25 5.66
C SER A 325 -15.34 2.49 4.78
N VAL A 326 -15.40 3.67 5.38
CA VAL A 326 -15.17 4.95 4.72
C VAL A 326 -14.09 5.67 5.49
N LEU A 327 -13.02 6.08 4.80
CA LEU A 327 -11.92 6.86 5.36
C LEU A 327 -11.62 7.97 4.36
N THR A 328 -11.76 9.23 4.77
CA THR A 328 -11.50 10.39 3.92
C THR A 328 -10.90 11.53 4.74
N GLN A 329 -10.14 12.39 4.07
CA GLN A 329 -9.52 13.58 4.65
C GLN A 329 -10.30 14.79 4.13
N ASP A 330 -10.69 15.69 5.05
CA ASP A 330 -11.40 16.95 4.79
C ASP A 330 -12.52 16.89 3.75
N VAL A 331 -13.73 16.61 4.23
CA VAL A 331 -14.95 16.62 3.42
C VAL A 331 -15.93 17.64 3.97
N ASP A 332 -16.67 18.28 3.06
CA ASP A 332 -17.87 19.04 3.41
C ASP A 332 -18.89 18.11 4.08
N ASP A 333 -19.71 18.66 4.97
CA ASP A 333 -20.69 17.94 5.79
C ASP A 333 -21.77 17.22 4.95
N ASP A 334 -21.91 17.61 3.69
CA ASP A 334 -22.76 16.96 2.68
C ASP A 334 -22.44 15.46 2.52
N LEU A 335 -21.15 15.09 2.44
CA LEU A 335 -20.78 13.69 2.22
C LEU A 335 -21.10 12.81 3.44
N PRO A 336 -20.75 13.19 4.68
CA PRO A 336 -21.23 12.54 5.89
C PRO A 336 -22.76 12.40 5.96
N ALA A 337 -23.52 13.43 5.58
CA ALA A 337 -24.99 13.38 5.59
C ALA A 337 -25.53 12.30 4.64
N VAL A 338 -24.87 12.08 3.50
CA VAL A 338 -25.25 11.02 2.56
C VAL A 338 -24.77 9.63 3.02
N ILE A 339 -23.56 9.53 3.59
CA ILE A 339 -22.93 8.24 3.92
C ILE A 339 -23.49 7.60 5.18
N LEU A 340 -23.66 8.39 6.25
CA LEU A 340 -23.96 7.86 7.58
C LEU A 340 -25.30 7.10 7.67
N PRO A 341 -26.39 7.48 6.96
CA PRO A 341 -27.61 6.67 6.88
C PRO A 341 -27.41 5.24 6.41
N TYR A 342 -26.35 4.96 5.65
CA TYR A 342 -26.05 3.59 5.21
C TYR A 342 -25.48 2.70 6.31
N ALA A 343 -25.03 3.26 7.44
CA ALA A 343 -24.59 2.48 8.59
C ALA A 343 -25.68 1.50 9.05
N GLU A 344 -26.96 1.89 8.96
CA GLU A 344 -28.11 1.08 9.35
C GLU A 344 -28.24 -0.23 8.56
N LYS A 345 -27.71 -0.27 7.33
CA LYS A 345 -27.72 -1.47 6.48
C LYS A 345 -26.57 -2.43 6.80
N VAL A 346 -25.66 -2.07 7.70
CA VAL A 346 -24.43 -2.80 7.95
C VAL A 346 -24.60 -3.83 9.07
N THR A 347 -24.33 -5.10 8.78
CA THR A 347 -24.65 -6.21 9.69
C THR A 347 -23.47 -6.71 10.53
N GLU A 348 -22.23 -6.63 10.05
CA GLU A 348 -21.05 -7.04 10.83
C GLU A 348 -20.22 -5.84 11.30
N PHE A 349 -19.64 -5.06 10.39
CA PHE A 349 -18.62 -4.06 10.80
C PHE A 349 -18.75 -2.75 10.04
N PHE A 350 -19.04 -1.67 10.76
CA PHE A 350 -19.01 -0.31 10.22
C PHE A 350 -17.75 0.41 10.70
N ASN A 351 -16.98 0.98 9.78
CA ASN A 351 -15.81 1.80 10.09
C ASN A 351 -15.90 3.14 9.38
N CYS A 352 -15.86 4.23 10.13
CA CYS A 352 -16.04 5.58 9.61
C CYS A 352 -14.88 6.47 10.07
N GLY A 353 -14.15 7.03 9.12
CA GLY A 353 -13.12 8.04 9.31
C GLY A 353 -13.43 9.26 8.48
N LEU A 354 -14.54 9.93 8.80
CA LEU A 354 -14.99 11.16 8.17
C LEU A 354 -14.56 12.35 9.04
N MET A 355 -13.81 13.28 8.44
CA MET A 355 -13.51 14.58 9.05
C MET A 355 -14.71 15.50 8.78
N THR A 356 -15.48 15.81 9.81
CA THR A 356 -16.68 16.69 9.74
C THR A 356 -16.39 18.06 10.36
N SER A 357 -17.27 19.04 10.14
CA SER A 357 -17.28 20.29 10.92
C SER A 357 -17.52 20.04 12.42
N ASP A 358 -17.32 21.08 13.23
CA ASP A 358 -17.58 21.05 14.67
C ASP A 358 -19.08 21.05 14.99
N GLU A 359 -19.89 21.57 14.08
CA GLU A 359 -21.35 21.70 14.18
C GLU A 359 -22.07 20.43 13.74
N PHE A 360 -21.47 19.62 12.85
CA PHE A 360 -22.09 18.42 12.31
C PHE A 360 -22.48 17.42 13.39
N ARG A 361 -23.73 16.96 13.36
CA ARG A 361 -24.27 15.93 14.26
C ARG A 361 -25.03 14.89 13.46
N TYR A 362 -24.75 13.62 13.76
CA TYR A 362 -25.51 12.49 13.26
C TYR A 362 -25.64 11.43 14.35
N SER A 363 -26.82 10.81 14.47
CA SER A 363 -27.08 9.81 15.49
C SER A 363 -27.27 8.43 14.83
N PRO A 364 -26.32 7.48 15.00
CA PRO A 364 -26.38 6.15 14.39
C PRO A 364 -27.28 5.20 15.22
N ALA A 365 -28.44 5.67 15.68
CA ALA A 365 -29.28 4.95 16.64
C ALA A 365 -29.91 3.66 16.06
N ALA A 366 -30.08 3.59 14.74
CA ALA A 366 -30.59 2.41 14.06
C ALA A 366 -29.48 1.39 13.70
N TYR A 367 -28.22 1.66 14.04
CA TYR A 367 -27.15 0.69 13.86
C TYR A 367 -27.30 -0.52 14.79
N ASN A 368 -27.38 -1.73 14.22
CA ASN A 368 -27.54 -2.99 14.94
C ASN A 368 -26.56 -4.08 14.45
N GLY A 369 -25.43 -3.68 13.86
CA GLY A 369 -24.38 -4.60 13.44
C GLY A 369 -23.54 -5.13 14.62
N ILE A 370 -22.49 -5.89 14.31
CA ILE A 370 -21.62 -6.50 15.35
C ILE A 370 -20.62 -5.49 15.92
N ALA A 371 -20.09 -4.59 15.09
CA ALA A 371 -19.01 -3.70 15.50
C ALA A 371 -19.03 -2.34 14.77
N PHE A 372 -18.94 -1.28 15.56
CA PHE A 372 -18.93 0.11 15.12
C PHE A 372 -17.58 0.75 15.45
N CYS A 373 -16.89 1.25 14.44
CA CYS A 373 -15.62 1.95 14.58
C CYS A 373 -15.76 3.35 13.98
N SER A 374 -15.42 4.37 14.78
CA SER A 374 -15.27 5.74 14.33
C SER A 374 -13.86 6.19 14.58
N SER A 375 -13.24 6.79 13.56
CA SER A 375 -11.92 7.39 13.62
C SER A 375 -12.00 8.87 13.24
N SER A 376 -11.17 9.71 13.87
CA SER A 376 -11.05 11.14 13.52
C SER A 376 -12.38 11.92 13.54
N SER A 377 -13.35 11.43 14.31
CA SER A 377 -14.73 11.94 14.29
C SER A 377 -14.89 13.09 15.28
N ARG A 378 -15.72 14.08 14.94
CA ARG A 378 -16.13 15.17 15.86
C ARG A 378 -17.61 15.10 16.22
N TRP A 379 -18.37 14.32 15.47
CA TRP A 379 -19.83 14.29 15.52
C TRP A 379 -20.41 13.29 16.53
N LEU A 380 -19.58 12.40 17.07
CA LEU A 380 -19.95 11.42 18.10
C LEU A 380 -19.47 11.84 19.50
N MET A 381 -20.32 11.56 20.49
CA MET A 381 -20.03 11.68 21.92
C MET A 381 -20.10 10.31 22.60
N LEU A 382 -19.53 10.17 23.81
CA LEU A 382 -19.63 8.93 24.59
C LEU A 382 -21.09 8.51 24.84
N ASP A 383 -21.99 9.47 24.98
CA ASP A 383 -23.42 9.18 25.18
C ASP A 383 -24.09 8.53 23.96
N ASP A 384 -23.55 8.70 22.75
CA ASP A 384 -24.07 8.04 21.56
C ASP A 384 -23.80 6.52 21.58
N VAL A 385 -22.85 6.04 22.39
CA VAL A 385 -22.61 4.60 22.61
C VAL A 385 -23.86 3.90 23.13
N PHE A 386 -24.67 4.58 23.95
CA PHE A 386 -25.94 4.01 24.45
C PHE A 386 -27.02 3.89 23.38
N ARG A 387 -26.88 4.62 22.27
CA ARG A 387 -27.80 4.58 21.12
C ARG A 387 -27.35 3.55 20.08
N ILE A 388 -26.05 3.26 20.01
CA ILE A 388 -25.49 2.26 19.10
C ILE A 388 -25.74 0.86 19.70
N ASN A 389 -26.64 0.08 19.09
CA ASN A 389 -27.02 -1.24 19.58
C ASN A 389 -26.06 -2.34 19.11
N CYS A 390 -24.76 -2.23 19.41
CA CYS A 390 -23.76 -3.20 18.96
C CYS A 390 -22.84 -3.74 20.08
N PRO A 391 -22.31 -4.96 19.92
CA PRO A 391 -21.34 -5.55 20.86
C PRO A 391 -20.00 -4.85 20.99
N SER A 392 -19.48 -4.22 19.93
CA SER A 392 -18.15 -3.61 19.95
C SER A 392 -18.18 -2.20 19.40
N VAL A 393 -17.80 -1.21 20.22
CA VAL A 393 -17.68 0.19 19.81
C VAL A 393 -16.24 0.67 19.96
N GLN A 394 -15.71 1.36 18.95
CA GLN A 394 -14.37 1.95 18.99
C GLN A 394 -14.41 3.41 18.54
N PHE A 395 -13.98 4.32 19.39
CA PHE A 395 -13.78 5.75 19.08
C PHE A 395 -12.27 6.05 19.10
N LEU A 396 -11.64 5.93 17.94
CA LEU A 396 -10.20 6.12 17.78
C LEU A 396 -9.93 7.55 17.29
N LYS A 397 -8.88 8.21 17.83
CA LYS A 397 -8.51 9.58 17.41
C LYS A 397 -9.71 10.55 17.45
N ASN A 398 -10.57 10.43 18.46
CA ASN A 398 -11.68 11.36 18.61
C ASN A 398 -11.10 12.78 18.73
N LYS A 399 -11.57 13.68 17.88
CA LYS A 399 -11.13 15.08 17.83
C LYS A 399 -11.87 15.94 18.85
N LYS A 400 -12.96 15.44 19.43
CA LYS A 400 -13.50 15.96 20.69
C LYS A 400 -12.64 15.42 21.83
N ASN A 401 -12.15 16.34 22.65
CA ASN A 401 -11.36 16.04 23.85
C ASN A 401 -12.24 15.31 24.88
N ILE A 402 -12.36 13.98 24.77
CA ILE A 402 -12.96 13.15 25.81
C ILE A 402 -12.02 13.16 27.01
N THR A 403 -12.51 13.60 28.16
CA THR A 403 -11.74 13.70 29.40
C THR A 403 -11.87 12.45 30.27
N ASN A 404 -10.99 12.30 31.27
CA ASN A 404 -11.13 11.25 32.30
C ASN A 404 -12.46 11.35 33.05
N ALA A 405 -12.95 12.57 33.28
CA ALA A 405 -14.23 12.83 33.95
C ALA A 405 -15.42 12.37 33.09
N ASP A 406 -15.38 12.62 31.77
CA ASP A 406 -16.40 12.13 30.84
C ASP A 406 -16.45 10.60 30.83
N MET A 407 -15.28 9.95 30.84
CA MET A 407 -15.22 8.50 30.91
C MET A 407 -15.71 7.95 32.25
N ASN A 408 -15.36 8.57 33.39
CA ASN A 408 -15.89 8.19 34.70
C ASN A 408 -17.43 8.30 34.73
N ALA A 409 -17.98 9.41 34.24
CA ALA A 409 -19.42 9.63 34.15
C ALA A 409 -20.10 8.58 33.25
N PHE A 410 -19.48 8.28 32.09
CA PHE A 410 -19.94 7.23 31.19
C PHE A 410 -19.97 5.86 31.89
N VAL A 411 -18.91 5.45 32.57
CA VAL A 411 -18.85 4.14 33.25
C VAL A 411 -19.87 4.05 34.37
N LYS A 412 -20.01 5.10 35.20
CA LYS A 412 -21.05 5.19 36.25
C LYS A 412 -22.46 5.05 35.67
N LYS A 413 -22.72 5.71 34.54
CA LYS A 413 -24.01 5.62 33.83
C LYS A 413 -24.22 4.23 33.24
N TRP A 414 -23.20 3.66 32.58
CA TRP A 414 -23.24 2.34 31.97
C TRP A 414 -23.48 1.21 32.99
N LEU A 415 -22.87 1.27 34.17
CA LEU A 415 -23.10 0.31 35.25
C LEU A 415 -24.57 0.25 35.68
N ARG A 416 -25.30 1.37 35.61
CA ARG A 416 -26.72 1.46 35.97
C ARG A 416 -27.67 1.02 34.85
N THR A 417 -27.20 0.97 33.61
CA THR A 417 -28.03 0.61 32.45
C THR A 417 -28.32 -0.89 32.44
N ALA A 418 -29.60 -1.28 32.30
CA ALA A 418 -30.01 -2.68 32.35
C ALA A 418 -29.72 -3.47 31.06
N ASN A 419 -29.59 -2.79 29.92
CA ASN A 419 -29.62 -3.43 28.60
C ASN A 419 -28.57 -2.83 27.65
N SER A 420 -27.33 -3.31 27.77
CA SER A 420 -26.27 -2.95 26.85
C SER A 420 -25.72 -4.22 26.21
N LYS A 421 -25.84 -4.35 24.88
CA LYS A 421 -25.15 -5.40 24.13
C LYS A 421 -23.63 -5.22 24.15
N LEU A 422 -23.14 -4.08 24.62
CA LEU A 422 -21.74 -3.69 24.64
C LEU A 422 -20.90 -4.70 25.41
N ARG A 423 -20.05 -5.40 24.68
CA ARG A 423 -19.01 -6.29 25.20
C ARG A 423 -17.64 -5.62 25.24
N SER A 424 -17.37 -4.73 24.29
CA SER A 424 -16.10 -4.02 24.24
C SER A 424 -16.28 -2.56 23.82
N LEU A 425 -15.63 -1.67 24.55
CA LEU A 425 -15.50 -0.26 24.19
C LEU A 425 -14.02 0.15 24.20
N VAL A 426 -13.57 0.79 23.13
CA VAL A 426 -12.22 1.35 23.00
C VAL A 426 -12.33 2.84 22.75
N VAL A 427 -11.74 3.67 23.60
CA VAL A 427 -11.82 5.13 23.50
C VAL A 427 -10.43 5.74 23.63
N HIS A 428 -10.06 6.59 22.67
CA HIS A 428 -8.85 7.41 22.76
C HIS A 428 -9.02 8.54 23.78
N ILE A 429 -8.10 8.62 24.75
CA ILE A 429 -7.98 9.73 25.72
C ILE A 429 -6.52 10.12 25.78
N GLU A 430 -6.19 11.37 25.46
CA GLU A 430 -4.80 11.87 25.39
C GLU A 430 -4.09 11.78 26.75
N ASP A 431 -4.67 12.40 27.78
CA ASP A 431 -4.09 12.46 29.13
C ASP A 431 -4.81 11.49 30.08
N MET A 432 -4.65 10.20 29.83
CA MET A 432 -5.38 9.16 30.55
C MET A 432 -4.88 9.00 32.00
N ASN A 433 -5.82 9.01 32.95
CA ASN A 433 -5.56 8.76 34.35
C ASN A 433 -6.54 7.73 34.92
N ALA A 434 -6.05 6.49 35.06
CA ALA A 434 -6.84 5.35 35.51
C ALA A 434 -7.51 5.61 36.87
N VAL A 435 -6.82 6.26 37.80
CA VAL A 435 -7.32 6.57 39.16
C VAL A 435 -8.50 7.53 39.11
N GLU A 436 -8.45 8.53 38.23
CA GLU A 436 -9.53 9.48 38.03
C GLU A 436 -10.75 8.83 37.37
N ILE A 437 -10.51 8.00 36.35
CA ILE A 437 -11.57 7.28 35.63
C ILE A 437 -12.31 6.32 36.56
N THR A 438 -11.61 5.69 37.51
CA THR A 438 -12.21 4.73 38.45
C THR A 438 -12.66 5.35 39.77
N ARG A 439 -12.61 6.68 39.91
CA ARG A 439 -13.00 7.36 41.15
C ARG A 439 -14.46 7.07 41.50
N ASP A 440 -14.70 6.67 42.75
CA ASP A 440 -16.00 6.27 43.29
C ASP A 440 -16.66 5.09 42.56
N LEU A 441 -15.86 4.22 41.93
CA LEU A 441 -16.34 2.95 41.40
C LEU A 441 -15.98 1.82 42.36
N GLU A 442 -16.92 0.90 42.57
CA GLU A 442 -16.65 -0.35 43.29
C GLU A 442 -15.96 -1.34 42.35
N GLY A 443 -14.76 -1.79 42.74
CA GLY A 443 -13.98 -2.72 41.94
C GLY A 443 -12.65 -3.07 42.57
N VAL A 444 -11.89 -3.93 41.89
CA VAL A 444 -10.62 -4.48 42.36
C VAL A 444 -9.54 -4.28 41.31
N TRP A 445 -8.42 -3.69 41.71
CA TRP A 445 -7.24 -3.61 40.86
C TRP A 445 -6.58 -4.98 40.72
N ARG A 446 -6.26 -5.35 39.48
CA ARG A 446 -5.48 -6.53 39.16
C ARG A 446 -4.02 -6.16 38.93
N ASP A 447 -3.14 -7.05 39.34
CA ASP A 447 -1.71 -6.91 39.15
C ASP A 447 -1.37 -6.80 37.65
N SER A 448 -0.42 -5.93 37.32
CA SER A 448 0.10 -5.75 35.95
C SER A 448 0.65 -7.04 35.33
N ASP A 449 1.09 -8.00 36.14
CA ASP A 449 1.59 -9.30 35.67
C ASP A 449 0.47 -10.27 35.31
N THR A 450 -0.77 -9.98 35.69
CA THR A 450 -1.94 -10.78 35.33
C THR A 450 -2.31 -10.52 33.87
N VAL A 451 -2.09 -11.50 32.99
CA VAL A 451 -2.44 -11.41 31.56
C VAL A 451 -3.64 -12.29 31.25
N ARG A 452 -4.74 -11.67 30.80
CA ARG A 452 -5.96 -12.37 30.39
C ARG A 452 -6.22 -12.16 28.90
N VAL A 453 -6.70 -13.20 28.21
CA VAL A 453 -7.09 -13.10 26.80
C VAL A 453 -8.59 -12.83 26.74
N PHE A 454 -8.96 -11.69 26.16
CA PHE A 454 -10.34 -11.31 25.97
C PHE A 454 -10.77 -11.61 24.53
N ASP A 455 -11.81 -12.42 24.37
CA ASP A 455 -12.43 -12.71 23.08
C ASP A 455 -13.37 -11.57 22.70
N CYS A 456 -12.85 -10.64 21.89
CA CYS A 456 -13.61 -9.50 21.45
C CYS A 456 -14.37 -9.80 20.14
N PRO A 457 -15.56 -9.20 19.94
CA PRO A 457 -16.18 -9.19 18.64
C PRO A 457 -15.22 -8.65 17.55
N PRO A 458 -15.44 -8.98 16.26
CA PRO A 458 -14.67 -8.40 15.14
C PRO A 458 -14.50 -6.87 15.28
N PRO A 459 -13.41 -6.27 14.78
CA PRO A 459 -12.41 -6.85 13.89
C PRO A 459 -11.22 -7.52 14.60
N ASN A 460 -11.04 -7.32 15.91
CA ASN A 460 -9.81 -7.71 16.59
C ASN A 460 -9.79 -9.19 16.99
N ASN A 461 -10.96 -9.84 17.07
CA ASN A 461 -11.21 -11.24 17.48
C ASN A 461 -10.70 -11.62 18.89
N HIS A 462 -9.48 -11.24 19.27
CA HIS A 462 -8.90 -11.45 20.60
C HIS A 462 -7.92 -10.32 20.94
N PHE A 463 -7.84 -9.88 22.20
CA PHE A 463 -6.73 -9.05 22.69
C PHE A 463 -6.30 -9.42 24.12
N ARG A 464 -5.02 -9.20 24.42
CA ARG A 464 -4.45 -9.46 25.75
C ARG A 464 -4.61 -8.24 26.65
N ILE A 465 -5.22 -8.43 27.81
CA ILE A 465 -5.36 -7.42 28.86
C ILE A 465 -4.36 -7.73 29.96
N ARG A 466 -3.50 -6.76 30.31
CA ARG A 466 -2.56 -6.85 31.43
C ARG A 466 -3.06 -6.01 32.60
N GLY A 467 -3.32 -6.63 33.75
CA GLY A 467 -3.92 -5.99 34.92
C GLY A 467 -5.31 -5.41 34.65
N GLY A 468 -5.54 -4.18 35.12
CA GLY A 468 -6.78 -3.42 34.97
C GLY A 468 -7.63 -3.37 36.23
N PHE A 469 -8.73 -2.61 36.16
CA PHE A 469 -9.69 -2.43 37.23
C PHE A 469 -10.94 -3.26 36.95
N ASP A 470 -11.16 -4.32 37.73
CA ASP A 470 -12.30 -5.22 37.59
C ASP A 470 -13.51 -4.69 38.37
N MET A 471 -14.66 -4.62 37.73
CA MET A 471 -15.94 -4.19 38.25
C MET A 471 -17.01 -5.26 38.04
N ASN A 472 -18.08 -5.22 38.82
CA ASN A 472 -19.23 -6.09 38.61
C ASN A 472 -20.35 -5.35 37.86
N LYS A 473 -20.81 -5.93 36.75
CA LYS A 473 -22.00 -5.50 36.01
C LYS A 473 -23.01 -6.65 36.02
N ASN A 474 -24.05 -6.55 36.84
CA ASN A 474 -25.15 -7.53 36.88
C ASN A 474 -24.68 -8.99 37.02
N GLY A 475 -23.67 -9.25 37.87
CA GLY A 475 -23.11 -10.59 38.07
C GLY A 475 -22.00 -10.97 37.08
N VAL A 476 -21.69 -10.11 36.10
CA VAL A 476 -20.63 -10.32 35.11
C VAL A 476 -19.43 -9.43 35.43
N THR A 477 -18.22 -9.95 35.30
CA THR A 477 -17.01 -9.12 35.44
C THR A 477 -16.86 -8.20 34.23
N ALA A 478 -16.50 -6.95 34.47
CA ALA A 478 -16.04 -6.02 33.44
C ALA A 478 -14.69 -5.44 33.86
N THR A 479 -13.74 -5.34 32.94
CA THR A 479 -12.42 -4.76 33.23
C THR A 479 -12.24 -3.46 32.47
N LEU A 480 -11.82 -2.43 33.19
CA LEU A 480 -11.31 -1.19 32.61
C LEU A 480 -9.77 -1.24 32.59
N ASN A 481 -9.18 -1.03 31.42
CA ASN A 481 -7.74 -1.14 31.22
C ASN A 481 -7.21 0.05 30.42
N CYS A 482 -6.03 0.52 30.81
CA CYS A 482 -5.27 1.53 30.08
C CYS A 482 -4.30 0.80 29.16
N ALA A 483 -4.49 0.95 27.85
CA ALA A 483 -3.70 0.26 26.84
C ALA A 483 -3.18 1.26 25.79
N HIS A 484 -2.32 0.75 24.91
CA HIS A 484 -1.91 1.45 23.70
C HIS A 484 -2.38 0.67 22.48
N VAL A 485 -3.11 1.33 21.59
CA VAL A 485 -3.41 0.81 20.25
C VAL A 485 -2.58 1.62 19.27
N GLU A 486 -1.67 0.94 18.57
CA GLU A 486 -0.61 1.54 17.75
C GLU A 486 0.30 2.48 18.57
N LYS A 487 0.04 3.79 18.54
CA LYS A 487 0.76 4.84 19.28
C LYS A 487 -0.15 5.70 20.15
N TYR A 488 -1.44 5.35 20.23
CA TYR A 488 -2.44 6.17 20.88
C TYR A 488 -2.82 5.57 22.23
N PRO A 489 -2.81 6.36 23.31
CA PRO A 489 -3.33 5.93 24.61
C PRO A 489 -4.84 5.71 24.50
N VAL A 490 -5.30 4.50 24.82
CA VAL A 490 -6.73 4.15 24.78
C VAL A 490 -7.20 3.48 26.07
N ILE A 491 -8.42 3.80 26.47
CA ILE A 491 -9.13 3.05 27.49
C ILE A 491 -9.87 1.92 26.80
N VAL A 492 -9.73 0.73 27.37
CA VAL A 492 -10.45 -0.47 26.97
C VAL A 492 -11.38 -0.87 28.10
N LEU A 493 -12.68 -0.91 27.82
CA LEU A 493 -13.67 -1.57 28.67
C LEU A 493 -14.01 -2.92 28.03
N ALA A 494 -13.80 -4.01 28.77
CA ALA A 494 -14.06 -5.38 28.33
C ALA A 494 -15.04 -6.07 29.28
N VAL A 495 -16.10 -6.66 28.74
CA VAL A 495 -17.14 -7.38 29.50
C VAL A 495 -17.01 -8.87 29.22
N TRP A 496 -16.53 -9.59 30.23
CA TRP A 496 -16.19 -11.02 30.15
C TRP A 496 -17.45 -11.87 30.01
N THR A 497 -17.42 -12.95 29.24
CA THR A 497 -18.51 -13.94 29.23
C THR A 497 -18.14 -15.18 30.02
N ASN A 498 -19.15 -15.88 30.55
CA ASN A 498 -18.95 -17.12 31.32
C ASN A 498 -18.26 -18.17 30.42
N GLY A 499 -16.97 -18.39 30.64
CA GLY A 499 -16.12 -19.29 29.84
C GLY A 499 -14.78 -18.67 29.43
N GLU A 500 -14.69 -17.33 29.39
CA GLU A 500 -13.44 -16.59 29.21
C GLU A 500 -12.73 -16.52 30.58
N CYS A 501 -12.17 -17.65 31.01
CA CYS A 501 -11.57 -17.79 32.33
C CYS A 501 -10.19 -17.13 32.42
N PHE A 502 -10.01 -16.56 33.61
CA PHE A 502 -8.80 -16.05 34.25
C PHE A 502 -7.59 -16.98 34.14
#